data_AF-A0A345EBA7-F1
#
_entry.id   AF-A0A345EBA7-F1
#
_cell.length_a   1.000
_cell.length_b   1.000
_cell.length_c   1.000
_cell.angle_alpha   90.00
_cell.angle_beta   90.00
_cell.angle_gamma   90.00
#
_symmetry.space_group_name_H-M   'P 1'
#
loop_
_entity.id
_entity.type
_entity.pdbx_description
1 polymer ?
#
loop_
_entity_poly.entity_id
_entity_poly.type
_entity_poly.pdbx_seq_one_letter_code
_entity_poly.pdbx_strand_id
1 'polypeptide(L)'
;MSLETLTKIEELKGRFASDSQLADNEDTSGGVETSIGDVASYSLFLDVEGAIDLRVYLSPDGGETWYEPREESPISFGGSNTDVYWFEYDADRIRLVGTNDTPVTAQVREVV
;
A
#
# COMPACT_ATOMS: atom_id res chain seq x y z
N MET A 1 13.19 -33.73 -6.18
CA MET A 1 12.78 -32.58 -5.34
C MET A 1 11.27 -32.49 -5.46
N SER A 2 10.54 -32.49 -4.34
CA SER A 2 9.07 -32.50 -4.34
C SER A 2 8.55 -31.11 -4.71
N LEU A 3 7.42 -31.06 -5.43
CA LEU A 3 6.73 -29.82 -5.82
C LEU A 3 6.40 -28.95 -4.59
N GLU A 4 6.17 -29.59 -3.44
CA GLU A 4 5.90 -28.97 -2.14
C GLU A 4 7.05 -28.08 -1.63
N THR A 5 8.30 -28.34 -2.06
CA THR A 5 9.46 -27.52 -1.68
C THR A 5 9.56 -26.27 -2.53
N LEU A 6 9.10 -26.30 -3.79
CA LEU A 6 9.08 -25.13 -4.66
C LEU A 6 8.02 -24.12 -4.22
N THR A 7 6.82 -24.58 -3.89
CA THR A 7 5.74 -23.72 -3.37
C THR A 7 6.18 -23.00 -2.09
N LYS A 8 6.82 -23.72 -1.16
CA LYS A 8 7.36 -23.13 0.07
C LYS A 8 8.43 -22.08 -0.21
N ILE A 9 9.28 -22.28 -1.22
CA ILE A 9 10.33 -21.32 -1.58
C ILE A 9 9.73 -20.06 -2.24
N GLU A 10 8.66 -20.19 -3.02
CA GLU A 10 7.91 -19.03 -3.54
C GLU A 10 7.22 -18.26 -2.39
N GLU A 11 6.61 -18.96 -1.44
CA GLU A 11 6.05 -18.37 -0.21
C GLU A 11 7.12 -17.73 0.71
N LEU A 12 8.36 -18.23 0.68
CA LEU A 12 9.50 -17.69 1.43
C LEU A 12 10.16 -16.52 0.72
N LYS A 13 10.23 -16.53 -0.63
CA LYS A 13 10.74 -15.40 -1.41
C LYS A 13 9.78 -14.20 -1.41
N GLY A 14 8.47 -14.44 -1.35
CA GLY A 14 7.46 -13.39 -1.11
C GLY A 14 7.50 -12.77 0.29
N ARG A 15 8.30 -13.32 1.23
CA ARG A 15 8.40 -12.85 2.62
C ARG A 15 9.73 -12.19 2.96
N PHE A 16 10.70 -12.18 2.04
CA PHE A 16 12.05 -11.62 2.29
C PHE A 16 12.27 -10.24 1.66
N ALA A 17 11.28 -9.75 0.93
CA ALA A 17 11.12 -8.38 0.51
C ALA A 17 9.62 -8.22 0.25
N SER A 18 8.84 -7.88 1.27
CA SER A 18 7.39 -7.72 1.15
C SER A 18 7.11 -6.43 0.36
N ASP A 19 7.37 -6.47 -0.94
CA ASP A 19 6.79 -5.55 -1.92
C ASP A 19 5.32 -5.95 -2.03
N SER A 20 4.49 -5.32 -1.20
CA SER A 20 3.06 -5.52 -1.21
C SER A 20 2.46 -4.57 -2.22
N GLN A 21 2.17 -5.10 -3.41
CA GLN A 21 1.42 -4.38 -4.42
C GLN A 21 0.00 -4.13 -3.89
N LEU A 22 -0.35 -2.86 -3.77
CA LEU A 22 -1.63 -2.38 -3.23
C LEU A 22 -2.63 -2.07 -4.34
N ALA A 23 -2.16 -1.56 -5.48
CA ALA A 23 -2.95 -1.33 -6.69
C ALA A 23 -2.06 -1.47 -7.94
N ASP A 24 -2.60 -2.04 -9.02
CA ASP A 24 -1.94 -2.16 -10.33
C ASP A 24 -2.72 -1.41 -11.42
N ASN A 25 -2.42 -0.12 -11.61
CA ASN A 25 -3.08 0.72 -12.61
C ASN A 25 -4.61 0.55 -12.64
N GLU A 26 -5.23 0.61 -11.45
CA GLU A 26 -6.64 0.28 -11.24
C GLU A 26 -7.39 1.40 -10.49
N ASP A 27 -8.72 1.32 -10.52
CA ASP A 27 -9.57 2.21 -9.73
C ASP A 27 -9.42 1.90 -8.23
N THR A 28 -9.06 2.92 -7.45
CA THR A 28 -8.92 2.83 -5.99
C THR A 28 -10.09 3.49 -5.25
N SER A 29 -11.14 3.94 -5.94
CA SER A 29 -12.28 4.64 -5.34
C SER A 29 -13.11 3.74 -4.41
N GLY A 30 -13.17 2.43 -4.68
CA GLY A 30 -13.76 1.43 -3.78
C GLY A 30 -12.93 1.18 -2.50
N GLY A 31 -11.68 1.65 -2.50
CA GLY A 31 -10.70 1.39 -1.48
C GLY A 31 -9.99 0.05 -1.69
N VAL A 32 -8.69 0.09 -1.89
CA VAL A 32 -7.80 -1.07 -1.99
C VAL A 32 -7.04 -1.24 -0.69
N GLU A 33 -6.82 -2.47 -0.23
CA GLU A 33 -6.13 -2.73 1.03
C GLU A 33 -5.10 -3.86 0.88
N THR A 34 -4.02 -3.77 1.64
CA THR A 34 -3.00 -4.82 1.72
C THR A 34 -2.43 -4.94 3.13
N SER A 35 -1.86 -6.10 3.42
CA SER A 35 -1.16 -6.36 4.68
C SER A 35 0.32 -6.08 4.48
N ILE A 36 0.86 -5.18 5.27
CA ILE A 36 2.30 -4.86 5.32
C ILE A 36 3.01 -5.65 6.42
N GLY A 37 2.25 -6.17 7.39
CA GLY A 37 2.77 -6.85 8.57
C GLY A 37 3.22 -5.86 9.64
N ASP A 38 3.51 -6.38 10.84
CA ASP A 38 3.93 -5.63 12.03
C ASP A 38 5.33 -4.99 11.81
N VAL A 39 5.36 -3.91 11.02
CA VAL A 39 6.57 -3.18 10.64
C VAL A 39 6.53 -1.76 11.21
N ALA A 40 7.65 -1.33 11.79
CA ALA A 40 7.77 -0.01 12.40
C ALA A 40 7.75 1.15 11.39
N SER A 41 8.10 0.87 10.14
CA SER A 41 8.14 1.88 9.08
C SER A 41 8.09 1.26 7.68
N TYR A 42 7.51 1.99 6.73
CA TYR A 42 7.33 1.54 5.34
C TYR A 42 7.27 2.72 4.37
N SER A 43 7.59 2.45 3.11
CA SER A 43 7.49 3.42 2.02
C SER A 43 6.35 3.06 1.09
N LEU A 44 5.49 4.05 0.79
CA LEU A 44 4.40 3.97 -0.16
C LEU A 44 4.83 4.68 -1.45
N PHE A 45 4.90 3.93 -2.54
CA PHE A 45 5.16 4.44 -3.87
C PHE A 45 3.82 4.61 -4.57
N LEU A 46 3.56 5.81 -5.09
CA LEU A 46 2.32 6.14 -5.78
C LEU A 46 2.65 6.61 -7.19
N ASP A 47 1.91 6.08 -8.15
CA ASP A 47 1.87 6.55 -9.53
C ASP A 47 0.41 6.73 -9.94
N VAL A 48 0.06 7.94 -10.38
CA VAL A 48 -1.31 8.28 -10.78
C VAL A 48 -1.34 8.75 -12.22
N GLU A 49 -2.36 8.34 -12.97
CA GLU A 49 -2.50 8.76 -14.38
C GLU A 49 -3.22 10.11 -14.55
N GLY A 50 -3.76 10.69 -13.48
CA GLY A 50 -4.56 11.91 -13.55
C GLY A 50 -4.77 12.58 -12.19
N ALA A 51 -5.60 13.63 -12.17
CA ALA A 51 -5.89 14.36 -10.95
C ALA A 51 -6.79 13.54 -10.01
N ILE A 52 -6.29 13.25 -8.82
CA ILE A 52 -6.97 12.43 -7.81
C ILE A 52 -6.51 12.84 -6.41
N ASP A 53 -7.41 12.75 -5.44
CA ASP A 53 -7.05 12.82 -4.03
C ASP A 53 -7.07 11.40 -3.46
N LEU A 54 -5.96 10.98 -2.87
CA LEU A 54 -5.81 9.67 -2.26
C LEU A 54 -5.78 9.80 -0.75
N ARG A 55 -6.63 9.02 -0.08
CA ARG A 55 -6.68 8.93 1.38
C ARG A 55 -6.03 7.64 1.81
N VAL A 56 -5.05 7.75 2.70
CA VAL A 56 -4.39 6.60 3.30
C VAL A 56 -5.06 6.30 4.64
N TYR A 57 -5.38 5.04 4.88
CA TYR A 57 -5.89 4.54 6.14
C TYR A 57 -4.96 3.44 6.64
N LEU A 58 -4.61 3.51 7.91
CA LEU A 58 -3.68 2.59 8.57
C LEU A 58 -4.41 1.83 9.66
N SER A 59 -4.12 0.53 9.78
CA SER A 59 -4.69 -0.32 10.81
C SER A 59 -3.59 -1.01 11.60
N PRO A 60 -3.47 -0.76 12.92
CA PRO A 60 -2.57 -1.52 13.77
C PRO A 60 -3.15 -2.90 14.16
N ASP A 61 -4.48 -3.04 14.14
CA ASP A 61 -5.18 -4.24 14.63
C ASP A 61 -5.63 -5.18 13.48
N GLY A 62 -4.83 -5.32 12.43
CA GLY A 62 -5.14 -6.26 11.34
C GLY A 62 -6.41 -5.98 10.53
N GLY A 63 -6.87 -4.72 10.51
CA GLY A 63 -8.05 -4.26 9.77
C GLY A 63 -9.30 -4.05 10.62
N GLU A 64 -9.25 -4.24 11.95
CA GLU A 64 -10.38 -3.98 12.85
C GLU A 64 -10.65 -2.47 13.02
N THR A 65 -9.58 -1.67 13.11
CA THR A 65 -9.63 -0.23 13.31
C THR A 65 -8.85 0.48 12.19
N TRP A 66 -9.35 1.61 11.68
CA TRP A 66 -8.71 2.35 10.60
C TRP A 66 -8.50 3.80 10.99
N TYR A 67 -7.27 4.28 10.85
CA TYR A 67 -6.85 5.63 11.22
C TYR A 67 -6.27 6.35 10.00
N GLU A 68 -6.71 7.58 9.77
CA GLU A 68 -6.18 8.44 8.72
C GLU A 68 -5.06 9.32 9.31
N PRO A 69 -3.81 9.27 8.82
CA PRO A 69 -2.76 10.16 9.27
C PRO A 69 -3.08 11.58 8.78
N ARG A 70 -3.25 12.50 9.71
CA ARG A 70 -3.77 13.86 9.41
C ARG A 70 -2.80 14.74 8.64
N GLU A 71 -1.49 14.51 8.77
CA GLU A 71 -0.45 15.30 8.12
C GLU A 71 -0.08 14.74 6.73
N GLU A 72 -0.11 13.41 6.56
CA GLU A 72 0.23 12.72 5.30
C GLU A 72 -1.01 12.38 4.43
N SER A 73 -2.22 12.73 4.85
CA SER A 73 -3.44 12.54 4.07
C SER A 73 -4.44 13.70 4.20
N PRO A 74 -5.19 14.02 3.12
CA PRO A 74 -5.16 13.40 1.79
C PRO A 74 -3.92 13.80 0.96
N ILE A 75 -3.48 12.88 0.11
CA ILE A 75 -2.44 13.10 -0.89
C ILE A 75 -3.13 13.56 -2.18
N SER A 76 -3.01 14.85 -2.49
CA SER A 76 -3.66 15.47 -3.65
C SER A 76 -2.73 15.54 -4.86
N PHE A 77 -3.15 14.95 -5.97
CA PHE A 77 -2.48 15.02 -7.26
C PHE A 77 -3.27 15.92 -8.21
N GLY A 78 -2.59 16.90 -8.82
CA GLY A 78 -3.19 17.83 -9.79
C GLY A 78 -3.21 17.30 -11.25
N GLY A 79 -2.68 16.11 -11.49
CA GLY A 79 -2.49 15.50 -12.81
C GLY A 79 -1.62 14.25 -12.68
N SER A 80 -1.22 13.68 -13.82
CA SER A 80 -0.35 12.48 -13.84
C SER A 80 0.97 12.77 -13.14
N ASN A 81 1.32 11.98 -12.12
CA ASN A 81 2.52 12.19 -11.34
C ASN A 81 2.92 10.90 -10.60
N THR A 82 4.19 10.83 -10.20
CA THR A 82 4.74 9.75 -9.39
C THR A 82 5.39 10.36 -8.15
N ASP A 83 5.07 9.84 -6.97
CA ASP A 83 5.60 10.35 -5.70
C ASP A 83 5.83 9.20 -4.69
N VAL A 84 6.64 9.45 -3.67
CA VAL A 84 7.04 8.44 -2.68
C VAL A 84 6.91 9.03 -1.28
N TYR A 85 6.09 8.37 -0.47
CA TYR A 85 5.82 8.76 0.90
C TYR A 85 6.43 7.75 1.87
N TRP A 86 7.10 8.26 2.90
CA TRP A 86 7.63 7.43 3.97
C TRP A 86 6.76 7.60 5.20
N PHE A 87 6.35 6.48 5.78
CA PHE A 87 5.50 6.42 6.95
C PHE A 87 6.26 5.72 8.09
N GLU A 88 6.35 6.40 9.22
CA GLU A 88 6.96 5.90 10.47
C GLU A 88 5.86 5.48 11.47
N TYR A 89 4.88 4.72 10.98
CA TYR A 89 3.79 4.20 11.80
C TYR A 89 3.86 2.69 11.87
N ASP A 90 3.64 2.17 13.07
CA ASP A 90 3.42 0.74 13.32
C ASP A 90 1.99 0.40 12.89
N ALA A 91 1.86 -0.22 11.71
CA ALA A 91 0.58 -0.61 11.13
C ALA A 91 0.71 -2.00 10.50
N ASP A 92 -0.27 -2.87 10.74
CA ASP A 92 -0.35 -4.20 10.12
C ASP A 92 -0.95 -4.13 8.70
N ARG A 93 -1.93 -3.23 8.51
CA ARG A 93 -2.58 -3.01 7.22
C ARG A 93 -2.61 -1.57 6.80
N ILE A 94 -2.64 -1.40 5.49
CA ILE A 94 -2.83 -0.11 4.82
C ILE A 94 -3.95 -0.24 3.80
N ARG A 95 -4.78 0.80 3.72
CA ARG A 95 -5.84 0.97 2.75
C ARG A 95 -5.72 2.31 2.06
N LEU A 96 -5.85 2.32 0.75
CA LEU A 96 -5.81 3.52 -0.08
C LEU A 96 -7.18 3.72 -0.71
N VAL A 97 -7.73 4.93 -0.60
CA VAL A 97 -9.04 5.27 -1.17
C VAL A 97 -8.90 6.51 -2.05
N GLY A 98 -9.17 6.35 -3.33
CA GLY A 98 -9.24 7.43 -4.30
C GLY A 98 -10.56 8.20 -4.24
N THR A 99 -10.55 9.48 -4.59
CA THR A 99 -11.80 10.27 -4.72
C THR A 99 -12.55 10.04 -6.04
N ASN A 100 -11.94 9.39 -7.02
CA ASN A 100 -12.51 9.13 -8.34
C ASN A 100 -11.87 7.89 -9.00
N ASP A 101 -12.34 7.53 -10.20
CA ASP A 101 -11.94 6.33 -10.94
C ASP A 101 -10.60 6.45 -11.70
N THR A 102 -9.76 7.44 -11.39
CA THR A 102 -8.44 7.57 -12.01
C THR A 102 -7.59 6.35 -11.64
N PRO A 103 -6.94 5.70 -12.63
CA PRO A 103 -6.04 4.59 -12.36
C PRO A 103 -4.88 5.01 -11.47
N VAL A 104 -4.63 4.22 -10.43
CA VAL A 104 -3.50 4.39 -9.51
C VAL A 104 -2.72 3.09 -9.43
N THR A 105 -1.41 3.20 -9.48
CA THR A 105 -0.48 2.14 -9.11
C THR A 105 0.09 2.48 -7.74
N ALA A 106 -0.06 1.57 -6.79
CA ALA A 106 0.42 1.74 -5.44
C ALA A 106 1.22 0.52 -4.99
N GLN A 107 2.43 0.75 -4.49
CA GLN A 107 3.30 -0.30 -3.96
C GLN A 107 3.75 0.09 -2.57
N VAL A 108 3.75 -0.87 -1.66
CA VAL A 108 4.22 -0.66 -0.29
C VAL A 108 5.40 -1.56 -0.03
N ARG A 109 6.45 -0.97 0.54
CA ARG A 109 7.67 -1.70 0.88
C ARG A 109 8.05 -1.46 2.33
N GLU A 110 8.19 -2.55 3.07
CA GLU A 110 8.74 -2.53 4.43
C GLU A 110 10.16 -1.94 4.45
N VAL A 111 10.47 -1.16 5.48
CA VAL A 111 11.82 -0.68 5.76
C VAL A 111 12.28 -1.34 7.06
N VAL A 112 13.27 -2.23 6.96
CA VAL A 112 13.86 -3.02 8.06
C VAL A 112 15.21 -2.51 8.51
#